data_AF-A0A956SCQ5-F1
#
_entry.id   AF-A0A956SCQ5-F1
#
_cell.length_a   1.000
_cell.length_b   1.000
_cell.length_c   1.000
_cell.angle_alpha   90.00
_cell.angle_beta   90.00
_cell.angle_gamma   90.00
#
_symmetry.space_group_name_H-M   'P 1'
#
loop_
_entity.id
_entity.type
_entity.pdbx_description
1 polymer ?
#
loop_
_entity_poly.entity_id
_entity_poly.type
_entity_poly.pdbx_seq_one_letter_code
_entity_poly.pdbx_strand_id
1 'polypeptide(L)'
;MPWKELTRLALSTLWGNRLRSFLTVLGTAVSVLSIVAVVSVLNGLDRFVSAQILTTGTDVFTLTKIGLTLDFETYLDALKRSDLEPEDAAFLRERLTLAGAVVARQSTRASVSRQGRDAAGVPVWGVEAGYPDVGDFPVELGRHLTTTDVLGRSEVAVVGSHIAESFFPHEDPIGKTLRVAGHRFTIVGVLERRGGTQDDSKDDVVIMPLSTFRKRLVQRGSVDILVKSADPEWITDAKDEASLFLKIKRGKKPYEEADFDVLTDDQVYGIYSQTTRLVYAALVGIVSLSLVVGGIVIMNIMLVSVTERTREIGIRKAIGARSGHIVAQFLVEAIVLSFSGGVAGVLFGALAAFFVERFSPVPASVQLWSVVVGLLLAASVGLFFGIYPARRAAQLAPIEALRYEG
;
A
#
# COMPACT_ATOMS: atom_id res chain seq x y z
N MET A 1 -42.37 21.37 -1.38
CA MET A 1 -42.44 19.91 -1.59
C MET A 1 -41.48 19.23 -0.63
N PRO A 2 -41.90 18.18 0.11
CA PRO A 2 -41.04 17.46 1.04
C PRO A 2 -39.89 16.72 0.32
N TRP A 3 -38.70 16.72 0.93
CA TRP A 3 -37.47 16.08 0.41
C TRP A 3 -37.62 14.60 0.03
N LYS A 4 -38.57 13.90 0.66
CA LYS A 4 -38.90 12.49 0.37
C LYS A 4 -39.60 12.30 -0.99
N GLU A 5 -40.36 13.28 -1.46
CA GLU A 5 -41.00 13.22 -2.78
C GLU A 5 -40.00 13.48 -3.91
N LEU A 6 -39.06 14.41 -3.70
CA LEU A 6 -38.00 14.75 -4.67
C LEU A 6 -37.08 13.56 -4.96
N THR A 7 -36.67 12.82 -3.93
CA THR A 7 -35.84 11.61 -4.06
C THR A 7 -36.59 10.46 -4.72
N ARG A 8 -37.88 10.25 -4.38
CA ARG A 8 -38.73 9.23 -5.00
C ARG A 8 -38.98 9.52 -6.48
N LEU A 9 -39.19 10.79 -6.84
CA LEU A 9 -39.37 11.21 -8.22
C LEU A 9 -38.07 11.00 -9.03
N ALA A 10 -36.91 11.35 -8.47
CA ALA A 10 -35.61 11.14 -9.11
C ALA A 10 -35.27 9.65 -9.34
N LEU A 11 -35.65 8.76 -8.42
CA LEU A 11 -35.49 7.31 -8.64
C LEU A 11 -36.41 6.79 -9.76
N SER A 12 -37.63 7.34 -9.88
CA SER A 12 -38.57 6.92 -10.93
C SER A 12 -38.13 7.38 -12.33
N THR A 13 -37.42 8.51 -12.45
CA THR A 13 -36.92 9.02 -13.73
C THR A 13 -35.72 8.23 -14.25
N LEU A 14 -34.90 7.64 -13.36
CA LEU A 14 -33.83 6.72 -13.73
C LEU A 14 -34.36 5.48 -14.49
N TRP A 15 -35.57 5.02 -14.17
CA TRP A 15 -36.20 3.86 -14.81
C TRP A 15 -36.89 4.15 -16.15
N GLY A 16 -37.16 5.41 -16.47
CA GLY A 16 -37.83 5.82 -17.71
C GLY A 16 -36.95 5.69 -18.97
N ASN A 17 -35.66 5.97 -18.87
CA ASN A 17 -34.69 5.88 -19.98
C ASN A 17 -33.46 5.06 -19.60
N ARG A 18 -33.63 3.72 -19.64
CA ARG A 18 -32.63 2.74 -19.15
C ARG A 18 -31.24 2.92 -19.75
N LEU A 19 -31.12 3.15 -21.05
CA LEU A 19 -29.82 3.33 -21.73
C LEU A 19 -29.11 4.61 -21.28
N ARG A 20 -29.86 5.69 -21.09
CA ARG A 20 -29.33 7.00 -20.70
C ARG A 20 -28.82 6.98 -19.27
N SER A 21 -29.66 6.50 -18.34
CA SER A 21 -29.31 6.35 -16.93
C SER A 21 -28.10 5.41 -16.77
N PHE A 22 -28.07 4.30 -17.52
CA PHE A 22 -26.96 3.36 -17.51
C PHE A 22 -25.64 4.01 -17.96
N LEU A 23 -25.63 4.75 -19.07
CA LEU A 23 -24.41 5.40 -19.58
C LEU A 23 -23.86 6.46 -18.62
N THR A 24 -24.70 7.23 -17.95
CA THR A 24 -24.23 8.23 -16.96
C THR A 24 -23.70 7.57 -15.69
N VAL A 25 -24.42 6.57 -15.20
CA VAL A 25 -24.00 5.77 -14.03
C VAL A 25 -22.68 5.09 -14.33
N LEU A 26 -22.48 4.57 -15.55
CA LEU A 26 -21.23 3.95 -15.96
C LEU A 26 -20.08 4.97 -16.01
N GLY A 27 -20.26 6.14 -16.62
CA GLY A 27 -19.20 7.16 -16.71
C GLY A 27 -18.76 7.70 -15.34
N THR A 28 -19.73 7.92 -14.44
CA THR A 28 -19.45 8.33 -13.05
C THR A 28 -18.87 7.18 -12.22
N ALA A 29 -19.33 5.94 -12.42
CA ALA A 29 -18.78 4.76 -11.75
C ALA A 29 -17.32 4.52 -12.12
N VAL A 30 -16.95 4.62 -13.41
CA VAL A 30 -15.55 4.47 -13.86
C VAL A 30 -14.64 5.54 -13.24
N SER A 31 -15.15 6.77 -13.11
CA SER A 31 -14.42 7.87 -12.47
C SER A 31 -14.13 7.57 -10.99
N VAL A 32 -15.16 7.15 -10.24
CA VAL A 32 -15.02 6.85 -8.80
C VAL A 32 -14.23 5.56 -8.57
N LEU A 33 -14.42 4.54 -9.42
CA LEU A 33 -13.61 3.32 -9.41
C LEU A 33 -12.13 3.63 -9.53
N SER A 34 -11.75 4.52 -10.45
CA SER A 34 -10.34 4.88 -10.67
C SER A 34 -9.72 5.52 -9.43
N ILE A 35 -10.46 6.39 -8.74
CA ILE A 35 -10.02 7.00 -7.47
C ILE A 35 -9.82 5.94 -6.40
N VAL A 36 -10.84 5.10 -6.17
CA VAL A 36 -10.83 4.08 -5.12
C VAL A 36 -9.70 3.08 -5.35
N ALA A 37 -9.51 2.63 -6.60
CA ALA A 37 -8.45 1.70 -6.96
C ALA A 37 -7.06 2.30 -6.68
N VAL A 38 -6.78 3.51 -7.16
CA VAL A 38 -5.46 4.14 -6.96
C VAL A 38 -5.20 4.44 -5.49
N VAL A 39 -6.19 4.95 -4.74
CA VAL A 39 -6.04 5.20 -3.30
C VAL A 39 -5.83 3.90 -2.52
N SER A 40 -6.47 2.81 -2.93
CA SER A 40 -6.24 1.48 -2.34
C SER A 40 -4.80 1.00 -2.57
N VAL A 41 -4.27 1.20 -3.78
CA VAL A 41 -2.87 0.86 -4.11
C VAL A 41 -1.89 1.74 -3.34
N LEU A 42 -2.15 3.05 -3.25
CA LEU A 42 -1.32 3.98 -2.47
C LEU A 42 -1.26 3.59 -0.99
N ASN A 43 -2.39 3.32 -0.36
CA ASN A 43 -2.42 2.85 1.02
C ASN A 43 -1.69 1.50 1.20
N GLY A 44 -1.76 0.62 0.21
CA GLY A 44 -0.98 -0.62 0.20
C GLY A 44 0.53 -0.35 0.17
N LEU A 45 0.96 0.62 -0.64
CA LEU A 45 2.34 1.08 -0.69
C LEU A 45 2.77 1.73 0.63
N ASP A 46 1.93 2.57 1.23
CA ASP A 46 2.20 3.23 2.52
C ASP A 46 2.43 2.20 3.62
N ARG A 47 1.61 1.14 3.67
CA ARG A 47 1.79 0.01 4.60
C ARG A 47 3.09 -0.74 4.32
N PHE A 48 3.38 -1.01 3.05
CA PHE A 48 4.61 -1.69 2.64
C PHE A 48 5.87 -0.91 3.06
N VAL A 49 5.88 0.40 2.81
CA VAL A 49 7.00 1.27 3.19
C VAL A 49 7.09 1.43 4.69
N SER A 50 5.97 1.59 5.39
CA SER A 50 5.95 1.60 6.86
C SER A 50 6.43 0.28 7.46
N ALA A 51 6.24 -0.86 6.77
CA ALA A 51 6.81 -2.14 7.19
C ALA A 51 8.33 -2.20 6.98
N GLN A 52 8.84 -1.55 5.93
CA GLN A 52 10.27 -1.55 5.62
C GLN A 52 11.07 -0.53 6.46
N ILE A 53 10.50 0.65 6.75
CA ILE A 53 11.15 1.72 7.52
C ILE A 53 11.16 1.39 9.03
N LEU A 54 10.17 0.67 9.55
CA LEU A 54 10.05 0.41 11.00
C LEU A 54 10.92 -0.76 11.52
N THR A 55 11.78 -1.36 10.69
CA THR A 55 12.66 -2.48 11.12
C THR A 55 14.10 -2.06 11.39
N THR A 56 14.47 -0.83 11.04
CA THR A 56 15.85 -0.33 11.12
C THR A 56 15.84 0.96 11.93
N GLY A 57 16.69 1.08 12.94
CA GLY A 57 16.83 2.33 13.70
C GLY A 57 17.40 3.43 12.80
N THR A 58 17.11 4.70 13.11
CA THR A 58 17.65 5.86 12.36
C THR A 58 19.18 5.94 12.37
N ASP A 59 19.83 5.15 13.21
CA ASP A 59 21.27 5.00 13.39
C ASP A 59 21.87 3.79 12.66
N VAL A 60 21.09 3.08 11.83
CA VAL A 60 21.52 1.86 11.14
C VAL A 60 21.44 2.01 9.62
N PHE A 61 22.46 1.51 8.92
CA PHE A 61 22.44 1.36 7.47
C PHE A 61 22.79 -0.07 7.07
N THR A 62 22.37 -0.45 5.86
CA THR A 62 22.57 -1.81 5.34
C THR A 62 23.43 -1.77 4.09
N LEU A 63 24.50 -2.56 4.05
CA LEU A 63 25.24 -2.85 2.82
C LEU A 63 24.63 -4.11 2.19
N THR A 64 24.18 -4.01 0.95
CA THR A 64 23.56 -5.11 0.22
C THR A 64 24.09 -5.19 -1.20
N LYS A 65 23.99 -6.35 -1.84
CA LYS A 65 24.39 -6.52 -3.25
C LYS A 65 23.47 -5.75 -4.20
N ILE A 66 22.18 -5.72 -3.89
CA ILE A 66 21.13 -5.15 -4.74
C ILE A 66 20.40 -4.06 -3.96
N GLY A 67 20.66 -2.80 -4.31
CA GLY A 67 19.93 -1.67 -3.77
C GLY A 67 18.47 -1.61 -4.25
N LEU A 68 17.73 -0.63 -3.72
CA LEU A 68 16.37 -0.33 -4.14
C LEU A 68 16.43 0.37 -5.50
N THR A 69 16.19 -0.38 -6.57
CA THR A 69 16.06 0.17 -7.93
C THR A 69 14.70 -0.16 -8.54
N LEU A 70 14.12 0.81 -9.22
CA LEU A 70 12.90 0.65 -10.03
C LEU A 70 13.22 0.32 -11.50
N ASP A 71 14.49 0.44 -11.88
CA ASP A 71 14.96 0.15 -13.24
C ASP A 71 15.39 -1.30 -13.38
N PHE A 72 14.84 -1.97 -14.38
CA PHE A 72 15.06 -3.40 -14.61
C PHE A 72 16.49 -3.69 -15.11
N GLU A 73 17.08 -2.81 -15.93
CA GLU A 73 18.46 -3.01 -16.39
C GLU A 73 19.46 -2.92 -15.23
N THR A 74 19.32 -1.87 -14.41
CA THR A 74 20.13 -1.71 -13.19
C THR A 74 20.00 -2.91 -12.25
N TYR A 75 18.79 -3.47 -12.10
CA TYR A 75 18.57 -4.68 -11.30
C TYR A 75 19.30 -5.91 -11.87
N LEU A 76 19.27 -6.11 -13.19
CA LEU A 76 19.98 -7.21 -13.85
C LEU A 76 21.50 -7.09 -13.72
N ASP A 77 22.03 -5.87 -13.77
CA ASP A 77 23.46 -5.64 -13.57
C ASP A 77 23.87 -5.85 -12.10
N ALA A 78 23.02 -5.46 -11.15
CA ALA A 78 23.23 -5.75 -9.74
C ALA A 78 23.29 -7.26 -9.44
N LEU A 79 22.51 -8.08 -10.16
CA LEU A 79 22.56 -9.55 -10.03
C LEU A 79 23.92 -10.15 -10.43
N LYS A 80 24.66 -9.50 -11.33
CA LYS A 80 25.99 -9.94 -11.81
C LYS A 80 27.12 -9.60 -10.82
N ARG A 81 26.88 -8.71 -9.85
CA ARG A 81 27.87 -8.31 -8.83
C ARG A 81 28.26 -9.50 -7.94
N SER A 82 29.45 -9.46 -7.36
CA SER A 82 29.92 -10.47 -6.41
C SER A 82 29.08 -10.44 -5.12
N ASP A 83 28.65 -11.61 -4.64
CA ASP A 83 27.85 -11.73 -3.41
C ASP A 83 28.63 -11.19 -2.19
N LEU A 84 27.92 -10.55 -1.25
CA LEU A 84 28.45 -10.25 0.09
C LEU A 84 28.49 -11.53 0.92
N GLU A 85 29.59 -11.72 1.63
CA GLU A 85 29.80 -12.89 2.48
C GLU A 85 29.86 -12.50 3.97
N PRO A 86 29.53 -13.39 4.92
CA PRO A 86 29.67 -13.11 6.36
C PRO A 86 31.08 -12.65 6.77
N GLU A 87 32.09 -13.10 6.05
CA GLU A 87 33.48 -12.69 6.21
C GLU A 87 33.65 -11.19 5.96
N ASP A 88 32.86 -10.58 5.08
CA ASP A 88 32.85 -9.13 4.83
C ASP A 88 32.37 -8.36 6.06
N ALA A 89 31.31 -8.85 6.70
CA ALA A 89 30.84 -8.29 7.97
C ALA A 89 31.89 -8.43 9.07
N ALA A 90 32.57 -9.57 9.16
CA ALA A 90 33.64 -9.79 10.14
C ALA A 90 34.82 -8.82 9.95
N PHE A 91 35.25 -8.60 8.71
CA PHE A 91 36.31 -7.63 8.42
C PHE A 91 35.91 -6.20 8.77
N LEU A 92 34.67 -5.78 8.44
CA LEU A 92 34.18 -4.46 8.78
C LEU A 92 34.09 -4.27 10.30
N ARG A 93 33.63 -5.29 11.02
CA ARG A 93 33.56 -5.25 12.50
C ARG A 93 34.91 -4.98 13.16
N GLU A 94 36.01 -5.47 12.58
CA GLU A 94 37.37 -5.27 13.11
C GLU A 94 38.00 -3.93 12.72
N ARG A 95 37.48 -3.26 11.68
CA ARG A 95 38.11 -2.09 11.05
C ARG A 95 37.35 -0.79 11.22
N LEU A 96 36.03 -0.85 11.34
CA LEU A 96 35.20 0.34 11.50
C LEU A 96 35.38 0.92 12.90
N THR A 97 35.61 2.22 12.94
CA THR A 97 35.79 2.97 14.19
C THR A 97 34.54 3.75 14.57
N LEU A 98 33.73 4.11 13.56
CA LEU A 98 32.48 4.86 13.74
C LEU A 98 31.27 3.96 13.94
N ALA A 99 31.42 2.63 13.79
CA ALA A 99 30.35 1.66 14.00
C ALA A 99 30.30 1.17 15.45
N GLY A 100 29.11 1.19 16.05
CA GLY A 100 28.84 0.58 17.35
C GLY A 100 28.64 -0.94 17.26
N ALA A 101 28.04 -1.42 16.16
CA ALA A 101 27.85 -2.84 15.91
C ALA A 101 27.74 -3.15 14.41
N VAL A 102 28.23 -4.33 14.01
CA VAL A 102 28.20 -4.83 12.62
C VAL A 102 27.75 -6.28 12.63
N VAL A 103 26.72 -6.61 11.84
CA VAL A 103 26.14 -7.96 11.80
C VAL A 103 25.81 -8.38 10.38
N ALA A 104 26.05 -9.66 10.06
CA ALA A 104 25.54 -10.27 8.84
C ALA A 104 24.14 -10.86 9.06
N ARG A 105 23.26 -10.64 8.08
CA ARG A 105 21.93 -11.24 7.99
C ARG A 105 21.71 -11.81 6.60
N GLN A 106 20.95 -12.88 6.52
CA GLN A 106 20.41 -13.38 5.27
C GLN A 106 18.93 -13.68 5.44
N SER A 107 18.14 -13.50 4.39
CA SER A 107 16.70 -13.76 4.45
C SER A 107 16.24 -14.67 3.31
N THR A 108 15.19 -15.44 3.57
CA THR A 108 14.45 -16.20 2.55
C THR A 108 12.98 -16.30 2.97
N ARG A 109 12.12 -16.77 2.07
CA ARG A 109 10.75 -17.14 2.40
C ARG A 109 10.64 -18.65 2.47
N ALA A 110 10.07 -19.17 3.55
CA ALA A 110 9.88 -20.61 3.74
C ALA A 110 8.48 -20.93 4.24
N SER A 111 8.08 -22.20 4.11
CA SER A 111 6.90 -22.71 4.79
C SER A 111 7.20 -23.04 6.24
N VAL A 112 6.27 -22.69 7.12
CA VAL A 112 6.29 -22.96 8.54
C VAL A 112 5.12 -23.87 8.88
N SER A 113 5.38 -25.00 9.54
CA SER A 113 4.36 -26.01 9.80
C SER A 113 4.44 -26.62 11.19
N ARG A 114 3.27 -26.95 11.76
CA ARG A 114 3.14 -27.67 13.02
C ARG A 114 1.74 -28.29 13.16
N GLN A 115 1.68 -29.58 13.46
CA GLN A 115 0.46 -30.31 13.84
C GLN A 115 -0.77 -30.02 12.93
N GLY A 116 -0.57 -29.98 11.61
CA GLY A 116 -1.64 -29.74 10.64
C GLY A 116 -2.00 -28.27 10.39
N ARG A 117 -1.31 -27.33 11.05
CA ARG A 117 -1.30 -25.90 10.68
C ARG A 117 -0.08 -25.61 9.83
N ASP A 118 -0.29 -24.92 8.71
CA ASP A 118 0.75 -24.55 7.76
C ASP A 118 0.61 -23.06 7.39
N ALA A 119 1.73 -22.34 7.39
CA ALA A 119 1.84 -20.98 6.87
C ALA A 119 2.90 -20.98 5.75
N ALA A 120 2.52 -20.50 4.56
CA ALA A 120 3.42 -20.42 3.41
C ALA A 120 3.97 -18.99 3.27
N GLY A 121 5.22 -18.88 2.80
CA GLY A 121 5.81 -17.58 2.47
C GLY A 121 6.27 -16.75 3.68
N VAL A 122 6.41 -17.36 4.85
CA VAL A 122 6.88 -16.69 6.07
C VAL A 122 8.34 -16.27 5.88
N PRO A 123 8.70 -15.00 6.12
CA PRO A 123 10.08 -14.56 6.09
C PRO A 123 10.88 -15.22 7.21
N VAL A 124 11.98 -15.87 6.83
CA VAL A 124 12.93 -16.51 7.72
C VAL A 124 14.27 -15.80 7.60
N TRP A 125 14.81 -15.36 8.73
CA TRP A 125 16.08 -14.64 8.78
C TRP A 125 17.14 -15.48 9.47
N GLY A 126 18.28 -15.67 8.80
CA GLY A 126 19.52 -16.14 9.39
C GLY A 126 20.30 -14.94 9.90
N VAL A 127 20.58 -14.87 11.20
CA VAL A 127 21.29 -13.72 11.80
C VAL A 127 22.49 -14.14 12.64
N GLU A 128 23.46 -13.24 12.78
CA GLU A 128 24.54 -13.36 13.76
C GLU A 128 24.08 -13.00 15.18
N ALA A 129 24.89 -13.35 16.18
CA ALA A 129 24.51 -13.21 17.60
C ALA A 129 24.31 -11.75 18.04
N GLY A 130 25.06 -10.81 17.47
CA GLY A 130 24.93 -9.37 17.76
C GLY A 130 23.73 -8.70 17.10
N TYR A 131 22.84 -9.45 16.45
CA TYR A 131 21.66 -8.88 15.78
C TYR A 131 20.79 -7.98 16.68
N PRO A 132 20.57 -8.29 17.99
CA PRO A 132 19.84 -7.40 18.90
C PRO A 132 20.44 -6.02 19.07
N ASP A 133 21.76 -5.87 18.84
CA ASP A 133 22.43 -4.59 19.03
C ASP A 133 22.14 -3.63 17.87
N VAL A 134 21.83 -4.18 16.70
CA VAL A 134 21.60 -3.46 15.43
C VAL A 134 20.12 -3.41 15.06
N GLY A 135 19.35 -4.45 15.37
CA GLY A 135 17.93 -4.52 15.10
C GLY A 135 17.12 -4.33 16.38
N ASP A 136 16.10 -3.49 16.32
CA ASP A 136 15.19 -3.29 17.44
C ASP A 136 14.19 -4.46 17.48
N PHE A 137 14.58 -5.60 18.06
CA PHE A 137 13.76 -6.81 18.19
C PHE A 137 13.77 -7.32 19.63
N PRO A 138 13.10 -6.60 20.56
CA PRO A 138 13.03 -7.03 21.94
C PRO A 138 12.26 -8.36 22.06
N VAL A 139 12.71 -9.19 23.00
CA VAL A 139 12.15 -10.52 23.26
C VAL A 139 11.18 -10.41 24.42
N GLU A 140 9.92 -10.76 24.20
CA GLU A 140 8.87 -10.78 25.22
C GLU A 140 9.01 -12.00 26.15
N LEU A 141 9.26 -13.17 25.56
CA LEU A 141 9.37 -14.45 26.27
C LEU A 141 10.64 -15.18 25.87
N GLY A 142 11.33 -15.77 26.85
CA GLY A 142 12.53 -16.57 26.62
C GLY A 142 13.79 -15.72 26.47
N ARG A 143 14.57 -15.98 25.42
CA ARG A 143 15.84 -15.27 25.15
C ARG A 143 16.09 -15.09 23.66
N HIS A 144 16.94 -14.12 23.32
CA HIS A 144 17.46 -13.99 21.96
C HIS A 144 18.51 -15.07 21.67
N LEU A 145 18.91 -15.18 20.39
CA LEU A 145 20.03 -16.01 19.94
C LEU A 145 21.35 -15.55 20.58
N THR A 146 22.17 -16.50 20.99
CA THR A 146 23.48 -16.26 21.61
C THR A 146 24.63 -16.63 20.67
N THR A 147 25.84 -16.17 20.98
CA THR A 147 27.06 -16.54 20.24
C THR A 147 27.27 -18.05 20.19
N THR A 148 26.94 -18.77 21.27
CA THR A 148 27.03 -20.24 21.31
C THR A 148 26.05 -20.90 20.37
N ASP A 149 24.83 -20.37 20.20
CA ASP A 149 23.87 -20.92 19.25
C ASP A 149 24.37 -20.78 17.80
N VAL A 150 24.98 -19.62 17.48
CA VAL A 150 25.51 -19.31 16.15
C VAL A 150 26.77 -20.12 15.85
N LEU A 151 27.74 -20.15 16.75
CA LEU A 151 28.96 -20.95 16.54
C LEU A 151 28.66 -22.46 16.57
N GLY A 152 27.74 -22.89 17.45
CA GLY A 152 27.31 -24.28 17.61
C GLY A 152 26.37 -24.80 16.51
N ARG A 153 25.91 -23.94 15.59
CA ARG A 153 24.93 -24.28 14.55
C ARG A 153 23.67 -24.94 15.15
N SER A 154 23.20 -24.37 16.25
CA SER A 154 22.06 -24.92 16.99
C SER A 154 20.78 -24.80 16.15
N GLU A 155 19.93 -25.82 16.23
CA GLU A 155 18.61 -25.86 15.57
C GLU A 155 17.55 -25.19 16.45
N VAL A 156 17.78 -23.89 16.72
CA VAL A 156 16.93 -23.04 17.54
C VAL A 156 16.33 -21.91 16.71
N ALA A 157 15.18 -21.39 17.12
CA ALA A 157 14.52 -20.27 16.49
C ALA A 157 13.92 -19.31 17.53
N VAL A 158 13.91 -18.03 17.18
CA VAL A 158 13.12 -16.98 17.83
C VAL A 158 11.98 -16.63 16.86
N VAL A 159 10.74 -16.57 17.36
CA VAL A 159 9.55 -16.37 16.52
C VAL A 159 8.88 -15.05 16.84
N GLY A 160 8.23 -14.43 15.85
CA GLY A 160 7.37 -13.28 16.09
C GLY A 160 6.10 -13.65 16.87
N SER A 161 5.49 -12.66 17.51
CA SER A 161 4.31 -12.83 18.36
C SER A 161 3.12 -13.44 17.62
N HIS A 162 2.88 -13.07 16.36
CA HIS A 162 1.77 -13.62 15.57
C HIS A 162 1.98 -15.10 15.21
N ILE A 163 3.21 -15.52 14.91
CA ILE A 163 3.55 -16.95 14.73
C ILE A 163 3.35 -17.71 16.04
N ALA A 164 3.75 -17.13 17.17
CA ALA A 164 3.51 -17.75 18.49
C ALA A 164 2.00 -17.92 18.76
N GLU A 165 1.18 -16.88 18.61
CA GLU A 165 -0.27 -16.94 18.82
C GLU A 165 -0.96 -17.91 17.86
N SER A 166 -0.60 -17.87 16.57
CA SER A 166 -1.23 -18.66 15.52
C SER A 166 -0.92 -20.16 15.64
N PHE A 167 0.30 -20.51 16.04
CA PHE A 167 0.72 -21.90 16.15
C PHE A 167 0.63 -22.46 17.58
N PHE A 168 0.53 -21.61 18.61
CA PHE A 168 0.52 -21.97 20.03
C PHE A 168 -0.54 -21.16 20.84
N PRO A 169 -1.83 -21.16 20.46
CA PRO A 169 -2.84 -20.26 21.03
C PRO A 169 -3.15 -20.48 22.52
N HIS A 170 -2.87 -21.67 23.05
CA HIS A 170 -3.19 -22.06 24.42
C HIS A 170 -2.04 -22.80 25.11
N GLU A 171 -0.81 -22.63 24.63
CA GLU A 171 0.36 -23.30 25.19
C GLU A 171 1.58 -22.39 25.11
N ASP A 172 2.54 -22.61 26.01
CA ASP A 172 3.82 -21.90 25.96
C ASP A 172 4.64 -22.40 24.75
N PRO A 173 5.02 -21.51 23.80
CA PRO A 173 5.84 -21.88 22.66
C PRO A 173 7.29 -22.22 23.04
N ILE A 174 7.79 -21.75 24.18
CA ILE A 174 9.19 -21.94 24.58
C ILE A 174 9.50 -23.43 24.79
N GLY A 175 10.62 -23.88 24.22
CA GLY A 175 11.07 -25.28 24.27
C GLY A 175 10.30 -26.23 23.34
N LYS A 176 9.26 -25.76 22.65
CA LYS A 176 8.54 -26.56 21.66
C LYS A 176 9.21 -26.48 20.30
N THR A 177 8.89 -27.44 19.43
CA THR A 177 9.43 -27.50 18.08
C THR A 177 8.47 -26.98 17.03
N LEU A 178 9.00 -26.24 16.08
CA LEU A 178 8.34 -25.75 14.87
C LEU A 178 9.08 -26.31 13.65
N ARG A 179 8.37 -26.63 12.56
CA ARG A 179 9.03 -27.01 11.31
C ARG A 179 9.15 -25.80 10.40
N VAL A 180 10.35 -25.55 9.88
CA VAL A 180 10.64 -24.46 8.95
C VAL A 180 11.37 -25.08 7.75
N ALA A 181 10.83 -24.92 6.54
CA ALA A 181 11.31 -25.60 5.33
C ALA A 181 11.46 -27.13 5.51
N GLY A 182 10.59 -27.75 6.32
CA GLY A 182 10.63 -29.19 6.63
C GLY A 182 11.63 -29.61 7.72
N HIS A 183 12.48 -28.71 8.22
CA HIS A 183 13.43 -28.98 9.31
C HIS A 183 12.86 -28.56 10.67
N ARG A 184 13.19 -29.29 11.74
CA ARG A 184 12.71 -29.01 13.10
C ARG A 184 13.62 -28.00 13.79
N PHE A 185 13.03 -26.97 14.37
CA PHE A 185 13.71 -25.96 15.19
C PHE A 185 13.01 -25.84 16.53
N THR A 186 13.78 -25.69 17.60
CA THR A 186 13.25 -25.47 18.95
C THR A 186 13.11 -23.98 19.21
N ILE A 187 11.93 -23.55 19.67
CA ILE A 187 11.68 -22.14 19.97
C ILE A 187 12.36 -21.79 21.30
N VAL A 188 13.24 -20.79 21.28
CA VAL A 188 13.96 -20.30 22.47
C VAL A 188 13.54 -18.89 22.89
N GLY A 189 12.81 -18.18 22.02
CA GLY A 189 12.29 -16.87 22.33
C GLY A 189 11.10 -16.48 21.45
N VAL A 190 10.31 -15.54 21.94
CA VAL A 190 9.22 -14.88 21.23
C VAL A 190 9.46 -13.36 21.25
N LEU A 191 9.39 -12.71 20.10
CA LEU A 191 9.56 -11.27 19.98
C LEU A 191 8.33 -10.51 20.50
N GLU A 192 8.56 -9.33 21.07
CA GLU A 192 7.48 -8.42 21.44
C GLU A 192 6.66 -8.01 20.21
N ARG A 193 5.36 -7.81 20.42
CA ARG A 193 4.44 -7.34 19.38
C ARG A 193 4.77 -5.91 18.96
N ARG A 194 5.03 -5.71 17.66
CA ARG A 194 5.26 -4.38 17.07
C ARG A 194 4.08 -3.87 16.24
N GLY A 195 3.16 -4.75 15.86
CA GLY A 195 1.93 -4.41 15.12
C GLY A 195 0.78 -3.93 16.01
N GLY A 196 0.04 -2.93 15.54
CA GLY A 196 -1.14 -2.36 16.24
C GLY A 196 -2.48 -3.00 15.89
N THR A 197 -2.51 -3.91 14.92
CA THR A 197 -3.73 -4.63 14.47
C THR A 197 -3.43 -6.09 14.17
N GLN A 198 -4.45 -6.95 14.30
CA GLN A 198 -4.39 -8.42 14.13
C GLN A 198 -3.98 -8.91 12.72
N ASP A 199 -3.67 -8.01 11.78
CA ASP A 199 -3.42 -8.27 10.36
C ASP A 199 -2.05 -7.75 9.89
N ASP A 200 -1.14 -7.43 10.83
CA ASP A 200 0.16 -6.83 10.49
C ASP A 200 1.23 -7.91 10.29
N SER A 201 1.64 -8.13 9.03
CA SER A 201 2.66 -9.12 8.61
C SER A 201 4.05 -8.91 9.24
N LYS A 202 4.26 -7.85 10.02
CA LYS A 202 5.54 -7.53 10.68
C LYS A 202 5.88 -8.50 11.80
N ASP A 203 4.87 -9.08 12.43
CA ASP A 203 5.03 -10.07 13.50
C ASP A 203 5.14 -11.52 12.94
N ASP A 204 5.09 -11.69 11.61
CA ASP A 204 5.24 -12.99 10.92
C ASP A 204 6.70 -13.27 10.54
N VAL A 205 7.59 -13.35 11.52
CA VAL A 205 9.02 -13.61 11.27
C VAL A 205 9.53 -14.80 12.06
N VAL A 206 10.46 -15.56 11.46
CA VAL A 206 11.25 -16.58 12.15
C VAL A 206 12.72 -16.22 12.05
N ILE A 207 13.38 -16.03 13.18
CA ILE A 207 14.80 -15.71 13.28
C ILE A 207 15.55 -16.95 13.75
N MET A 208 16.64 -17.31 13.09
CA MET A 208 17.49 -18.44 13.45
C MET A 208 18.98 -18.12 13.24
N PRO A 209 19.90 -18.92 13.79
CA PRO A 209 21.32 -18.67 13.59
C PRO A 209 21.73 -18.70 12.11
N LEU A 210 22.48 -17.69 11.65
CA LEU A 210 22.95 -17.58 10.26
C LEU A 210 23.68 -18.83 9.77
N SER A 211 24.47 -19.44 10.65
CA SER A 211 25.21 -20.67 10.36
C SER A 211 24.30 -21.88 10.10
N THR A 212 23.19 -22.00 10.85
CA THR A 212 22.16 -23.03 10.67
C THR A 212 21.32 -22.73 9.43
N PHE A 213 20.95 -21.47 9.23
CA PHE A 213 20.21 -20.98 8.07
C PHE A 213 20.92 -21.33 6.76
N ARG A 214 22.22 -21.00 6.64
CA ARG A 214 23.00 -21.32 5.44
C ARG A 214 23.13 -22.81 5.19
N LYS A 215 23.26 -23.61 6.25
CA LYS A 215 23.40 -25.06 6.15
C LYS A 215 22.09 -25.74 5.69
N ARG A 216 20.95 -25.30 6.22
CA ARG A 216 19.66 -26.00 6.07
C ARG A 216 18.78 -25.42 4.96
N LEU A 217 18.77 -24.10 4.77
CA LEU A 217 17.83 -23.42 3.88
C LEU A 217 18.53 -22.90 2.61
N VAL A 218 19.56 -22.05 2.76
CA VAL A 218 20.15 -21.32 1.63
C VAL A 218 21.68 -21.37 1.69
N GLN A 219 22.29 -22.31 0.95
CA GLN A 219 23.75 -22.47 0.95
C GLN A 219 24.51 -21.33 0.25
N ARG A 220 23.92 -20.76 -0.79
CA ARG A 220 24.52 -19.72 -1.64
C ARG A 220 23.60 -18.51 -1.73
N GLY A 221 24.21 -17.33 -1.80
CA GLY A 221 23.53 -16.05 -1.94
C GLY A 221 24.21 -14.99 -1.08
N SER A 222 24.07 -13.74 -1.50
CA SER A 222 24.56 -12.58 -0.76
C SER A 222 23.94 -12.48 0.63
N VAL A 223 24.73 -12.03 1.59
CA VAL A 223 24.23 -11.52 2.87
C VAL A 223 23.97 -10.02 2.78
N ASP A 224 23.15 -9.52 3.70
CA ASP A 224 23.03 -8.11 4.00
C ASP A 224 23.87 -7.83 5.26
N ILE A 225 24.70 -6.78 5.22
CA ILE A 225 25.53 -6.37 6.35
C ILE A 225 24.88 -5.15 6.97
N LEU A 226 24.36 -5.29 8.19
CA LEU A 226 23.78 -4.17 8.92
C LEU A 226 24.85 -3.57 9.81
N VAL A 227 24.97 -2.25 9.75
CA VAL A 227 25.94 -1.46 10.52
C VAL A 227 25.18 -0.41 11.31
N LYS A 228 25.31 -0.46 12.63
CA LYS A 228 24.84 0.57 13.54
C LYS A 228 25.95 1.56 13.80
N SER A 229 25.70 2.84 13.56
CA SER A 229 26.60 3.93 13.91
C SER A 229 26.72 4.04 15.43
N ALA A 230 27.92 4.34 15.94
CA ALA A 230 28.13 4.56 17.37
C ALA A 230 27.37 5.80 17.86
N ASP A 231 27.23 6.80 16.98
CA ASP A 231 26.44 8.00 17.18
C ASP A 231 25.56 8.24 15.95
N PRO A 232 24.26 8.55 16.10
CA PRO A 232 23.39 8.94 14.99
C PRO A 232 23.95 10.08 14.13
N GLU A 233 24.71 11.02 14.70
CA GLU A 233 25.30 12.14 13.94
C GLU A 233 26.39 11.68 12.96
N TRP A 234 27.08 10.57 13.26
CA TRP A 234 28.17 10.04 12.43
C TRP A 234 27.70 9.07 11.36
N ILE A 235 26.39 8.89 11.18
CA ILE A 235 25.86 7.89 10.26
C ILE A 235 26.35 8.08 8.82
N THR A 236 26.54 9.33 8.38
CA THR A 236 27.06 9.63 7.04
C THR A 236 28.54 9.25 6.93
N ASP A 237 29.35 9.63 7.91
CA ASP A 237 30.78 9.31 7.93
C ASP A 237 31.01 7.80 8.08
N ALA A 238 30.18 7.11 8.86
CA ALA A 238 30.22 5.66 9.02
C ALA A 238 29.88 4.91 7.72
N LYS A 239 28.96 5.45 6.89
CA LYS A 239 28.66 4.89 5.55
C LYS A 239 29.85 5.00 4.63
N ASP A 240 30.52 6.15 4.62
CA ASP A 240 31.69 6.40 3.80
C ASP A 240 32.88 5.52 4.25
N GLU A 241 33.10 5.42 5.56
CA GLU A 241 34.10 4.53 6.17
C GLU A 241 33.85 3.06 5.78
N ALA A 242 32.61 2.57 5.96
CA ALA A 242 32.22 1.21 5.61
C ALA A 242 32.35 0.92 4.12
N SER A 243 31.94 1.86 3.28
CA SER A 243 32.06 1.74 1.83
C SER A 243 33.52 1.67 1.38
N LEU A 244 34.39 2.51 1.96
CA LEU A 244 35.82 2.51 1.66
C LEU A 244 36.48 1.18 2.05
N PHE A 245 36.28 0.73 3.28
CA PHE A 245 36.89 -0.52 3.76
C PHE A 245 36.39 -1.74 3.00
N LEU A 246 35.10 -1.79 2.66
CA LEU A 246 34.55 -2.89 1.88
C LEU A 246 35.11 -2.92 0.46
N LYS A 247 35.26 -1.76 -0.20
CA LYS A 247 35.96 -1.66 -1.50
C LYS A 247 37.39 -2.18 -1.41
N ILE A 248 38.14 -1.75 -0.39
CA ILE A 248 39.53 -2.21 -0.17
C ILE A 248 39.59 -3.73 0.00
N LYS A 249 38.71 -4.30 0.82
CA LYS A 249 38.63 -5.75 1.02
C LYS A 249 38.38 -6.49 -0.29
N ARG A 250 37.53 -5.92 -1.14
CA ARG A 250 37.17 -6.48 -2.45
C ARG A 250 38.18 -6.17 -3.55
N GLY A 251 39.33 -5.57 -3.21
CA GLY A 251 40.38 -5.23 -4.17
C GLY A 251 40.03 -4.08 -5.11
N LYS A 252 38.97 -3.31 -4.79
CA LYS A 252 38.55 -2.13 -5.56
C LYS A 252 39.26 -0.89 -5.07
N LYS A 253 39.55 0.03 -5.99
CA LYS A 253 40.10 1.35 -5.64
C LYS A 253 39.00 2.26 -5.09
N PRO A 254 39.33 3.28 -4.27
CA PRO A 254 38.32 4.16 -3.67
C PRO A 254 37.39 4.84 -4.68
N TYR A 255 37.92 5.18 -5.86
CA TYR A 255 37.21 5.85 -6.95
C TYR A 255 36.47 4.91 -7.91
N GLU A 256 36.63 3.60 -7.77
CA GLU A 256 35.89 2.63 -8.58
C GLU A 256 34.46 2.47 -8.04
N GLU A 257 33.51 2.15 -8.93
CA GLU A 257 32.13 1.89 -8.54
C GLU A 257 32.03 0.68 -7.62
N ALA A 258 31.22 0.80 -6.57
CA ALA A 258 30.98 -0.30 -5.64
C ALA A 258 30.19 -1.44 -6.34
N ASP A 259 30.46 -2.67 -5.94
CA ASP A 259 29.67 -3.86 -6.29
C ASP A 259 28.64 -4.18 -5.18
N PHE A 260 28.28 -3.16 -4.41
CA PHE A 260 27.27 -3.19 -3.36
C PHE A 260 26.60 -1.82 -3.33
N ASP A 261 25.39 -1.78 -2.78
CA ASP A 261 24.65 -0.58 -2.48
C ASP A 261 24.56 -0.38 -0.97
N VAL A 262 24.57 0.88 -0.56
CA VAL A 262 24.26 1.29 0.80
C VAL A 262 22.78 1.65 0.82
N LEU A 263 22.01 0.94 1.63
CA LEU A 263 20.60 1.19 1.90
C LEU A 263 20.43 1.90 3.24
N THR A 264 19.61 2.94 3.21
CA THR A 264 19.32 3.82 4.34
C THR A 264 17.85 4.14 4.36
N ASP A 265 17.30 4.44 5.52
CA ASP A 265 15.89 4.81 5.64
C ASP A 265 15.56 6.06 4.81
N ASP A 266 16.50 7.01 4.71
CA ASP A 266 16.37 8.20 3.86
C ASP A 266 16.23 7.86 2.37
N GLN A 267 16.96 6.86 1.87
CA GLN A 267 16.82 6.43 0.47
C GLN A 267 15.50 5.71 0.23
N VAL A 268 15.06 4.86 1.18
CA VAL A 268 13.75 4.20 1.12
C VAL A 268 12.64 5.25 1.08
N TYR A 269 12.71 6.24 1.99
CA TYR A 269 11.76 7.34 2.06
C TYR A 269 11.83 8.25 0.84
N GLY A 270 13.02 8.52 0.31
CA GLY A 270 13.25 9.29 -0.90
C GLY A 270 12.55 8.66 -2.11
N ILE A 271 12.80 7.37 -2.37
CA ILE A 271 12.16 6.62 -3.46
C ILE A 271 10.65 6.58 -3.25
N TYR A 272 10.19 6.25 -2.04
CA TYR A 272 8.77 6.22 -1.71
C TYR A 272 8.09 7.58 -1.96
N SER A 273 8.67 8.68 -1.47
CA SER A 273 8.08 10.01 -1.61
C SER A 273 8.04 10.47 -3.08
N GLN A 274 9.06 10.11 -3.87
CA GLN A 274 9.12 10.40 -5.30
C GLN A 274 8.08 9.59 -6.08
N THR A 275 8.00 8.28 -5.86
CA THR A 275 7.02 7.40 -6.49
C THR A 275 5.60 7.81 -6.10
N THR A 276 5.37 8.07 -4.82
CA THR A 276 4.08 8.53 -4.29
C THR A 276 3.68 9.86 -4.93
N ARG A 277 4.60 10.83 -5.05
CA ARG A 277 4.33 12.10 -5.74
C ARG A 277 3.96 11.89 -7.21
N LEU A 278 4.63 10.99 -7.92
CA LEU A 278 4.33 10.68 -9.33
C LEU A 278 2.94 10.04 -9.46
N VAL A 279 2.60 9.09 -8.58
CA VAL A 279 1.28 8.44 -8.54
C VAL A 279 0.20 9.46 -8.20
N TYR A 280 0.42 10.36 -7.24
CA TYR A 280 -0.50 11.46 -6.93
C TYR A 280 -0.70 12.41 -8.11
N ALA A 281 0.37 12.77 -8.82
CA ALA A 281 0.27 13.63 -10.00
C ALA A 281 -0.55 12.96 -11.11
N ALA A 282 -0.28 11.68 -11.39
CA ALA A 282 -1.05 10.89 -12.34
C ALA A 282 -2.52 10.75 -11.90
N LEU A 283 -2.78 10.52 -10.61
CA LEU A 283 -4.11 10.44 -10.03
C LEU A 283 -4.88 11.74 -10.25
N VAL A 284 -4.30 12.89 -9.90
CA VAL A 284 -4.94 14.20 -10.11
C VAL A 284 -5.27 14.40 -11.58
N GLY A 285 -4.38 14.01 -12.49
CA GLY A 285 -4.63 14.06 -13.94
C GLY A 285 -5.81 13.19 -14.39
N ILE A 286 -5.77 11.89 -14.07
CA ILE A 286 -6.80 10.91 -14.45
C ILE A 286 -8.15 11.29 -13.85
N VAL A 287 -8.17 11.69 -12.58
CA VAL A 287 -9.39 12.07 -11.86
C VAL A 287 -9.96 13.36 -12.44
N SER A 288 -9.15 14.39 -12.64
CA SER A 288 -9.63 15.65 -13.21
C SER A 288 -10.23 15.43 -14.59
N LEU A 289 -9.57 14.66 -15.46
CA LEU A 289 -10.10 14.33 -16.78
C LEU A 289 -11.40 13.52 -16.69
N SER A 290 -11.45 12.52 -15.82
CA SER A 290 -12.63 11.67 -15.63
C SER A 290 -13.82 12.44 -15.07
N LEU A 291 -13.60 13.35 -14.11
CA LEU A 291 -14.63 14.22 -13.56
C LEU A 291 -15.20 15.16 -14.64
N VAL A 292 -14.35 15.71 -15.51
CA VAL A 292 -14.79 16.55 -16.64
C VAL A 292 -15.62 15.73 -17.63
N VAL A 293 -15.14 14.56 -18.05
CA VAL A 293 -15.86 13.69 -18.99
C VAL A 293 -17.19 13.23 -18.41
N GLY A 294 -17.20 12.71 -17.17
CA GLY A 294 -18.42 12.30 -16.47
C GLY A 294 -19.39 13.46 -16.25
N GLY A 295 -18.86 14.65 -15.93
CA GLY A 295 -19.62 15.88 -15.80
C GLY A 295 -20.30 16.34 -17.09
N ILE A 296 -19.58 16.33 -18.21
CA ILE A 296 -20.12 16.66 -19.53
C ILE A 296 -21.23 15.68 -19.91
N VAL A 297 -21.06 14.39 -19.62
CA VAL A 297 -22.09 13.37 -19.85
C VAL A 297 -23.35 13.68 -19.05
N ILE A 298 -23.23 13.98 -17.75
CA ILE A 298 -24.36 14.40 -16.90
C ILE A 298 -25.03 15.64 -17.49
N MET A 299 -24.25 16.67 -17.83
CA MET A 299 -24.77 17.93 -18.36
C MET A 299 -25.57 17.72 -19.64
N ASN A 300 -25.02 16.98 -20.62
CA ASN A 300 -25.69 16.73 -21.89
C ASN A 300 -26.99 15.96 -21.70
N ILE A 301 -26.98 14.95 -20.84
CA ILE A 301 -28.16 14.15 -20.54
C ILE A 301 -29.24 14.99 -19.85
N MET A 302 -28.84 15.87 -18.93
CA MET A 302 -29.75 16.79 -18.28
C MET A 302 -30.31 17.83 -19.26
N LEU A 303 -29.51 18.34 -20.21
CA LEU A 303 -30.02 19.24 -21.26
C LEU A 303 -31.08 18.57 -22.14
N VAL A 304 -30.85 17.32 -22.54
CA VAL A 304 -31.84 16.53 -23.29
C VAL A 304 -33.10 16.27 -22.45
N SER A 305 -32.94 15.96 -21.16
CA SER A 305 -34.07 15.78 -20.23
C SER A 305 -34.91 17.06 -20.10
N VAL A 306 -34.27 18.23 -20.06
CA VAL A 306 -34.96 19.52 -20.03
C VAL A 306 -35.76 19.74 -21.32
N THR A 307 -35.18 19.43 -22.49
CA THR A 307 -35.90 19.58 -23.76
C THR A 307 -37.09 18.63 -23.86
N GLU A 308 -36.95 17.38 -23.41
CA GLU A 308 -38.05 16.39 -23.40
C GLU A 308 -39.18 16.78 -22.45
N ARG A 309 -38.85 17.39 -21.30
CA ARG A 309 -39.83 17.81 -20.27
C ARG A 309 -40.25 19.28 -20.41
N THR A 310 -39.95 19.95 -21.52
CA THR A 310 -40.24 21.39 -21.73
C THR A 310 -41.70 21.74 -21.43
N ARG A 311 -42.65 20.99 -21.99
CA ARG A 311 -44.09 21.21 -21.82
C ARG A 311 -44.54 21.03 -20.36
N GLU A 312 -44.03 20.01 -19.67
CA GLU A 312 -44.32 19.75 -18.26
C GLU A 312 -43.83 20.90 -17.36
N ILE A 313 -42.61 21.40 -17.62
CA ILE A 313 -42.03 22.55 -16.90
C ILE A 313 -42.86 23.82 -17.16
N GLY A 314 -43.29 24.03 -18.41
CA GLY A 314 -44.15 25.14 -18.81
C GLY A 314 -45.47 25.16 -18.05
N ILE A 315 -46.15 24.02 -17.97
CA ILE A 315 -47.40 23.86 -17.21
C ILE A 315 -47.17 24.16 -15.72
N ARG A 316 -46.11 23.64 -15.11
CA ARG A 316 -45.77 23.90 -13.69
C ARG A 316 -45.53 25.38 -13.41
N LYS A 317 -44.87 26.09 -14.32
CA LYS A 317 -44.66 27.53 -14.19
C LYS A 317 -45.95 28.33 -14.40
N ALA A 318 -46.80 27.92 -15.34
CA ALA A 318 -48.08 28.58 -15.60
C ALA A 318 -49.02 28.52 -14.38
N ILE A 319 -48.96 27.43 -13.60
CA ILE A 319 -49.70 27.28 -12.34
C ILE A 319 -48.99 27.89 -11.11
N GLY A 320 -47.89 28.63 -11.31
CA GLY A 320 -47.24 29.44 -10.26
C GLY A 320 -46.00 28.83 -9.60
N ALA A 321 -45.38 27.78 -10.15
CA ALA A 321 -44.13 27.26 -9.60
C ALA A 321 -42.99 28.29 -9.73
N ARG A 322 -42.33 28.61 -8.60
CA ARG A 322 -41.15 29.49 -8.58
C ARG A 322 -39.98 28.83 -9.33
N SER A 323 -39.21 29.62 -10.07
CA SER A 323 -38.00 29.16 -10.78
C SER A 323 -37.02 28.40 -9.88
N GLY A 324 -36.89 28.81 -8.61
CA GLY A 324 -36.06 28.11 -7.62
C GLY A 324 -36.50 26.66 -7.35
N HIS A 325 -37.80 26.35 -7.40
CA HIS A 325 -38.28 24.97 -7.23
C HIS A 325 -37.89 24.09 -8.42
N ILE A 326 -37.92 24.65 -9.65
CA ILE A 326 -37.49 23.95 -10.85
C ILE A 326 -35.97 23.70 -10.80
N VAL A 327 -35.17 24.70 -10.41
CA VAL A 327 -33.72 24.53 -10.23
C VAL A 327 -33.44 23.43 -9.20
N ALA A 328 -34.07 23.48 -8.02
CA ALA A 328 -33.86 22.51 -6.97
C ALA A 328 -34.22 21.07 -7.41
N GLN A 329 -35.30 20.91 -8.16
CA GLN A 329 -35.72 19.60 -8.68
C GLN A 329 -34.65 18.99 -9.61
N PHE A 330 -34.22 19.73 -10.63
CA PHE A 330 -33.22 19.24 -11.58
C PHE A 330 -31.85 19.03 -10.93
N LEU A 331 -31.49 19.87 -9.95
CA LEU A 331 -30.24 19.71 -9.21
C LEU A 331 -30.24 18.45 -8.34
N VAL A 332 -31.34 18.17 -7.65
CA VAL A 332 -31.50 16.92 -6.89
C VAL A 332 -31.48 15.71 -7.83
N GLU A 333 -32.11 15.79 -9.00
CA GLU A 333 -32.05 14.72 -10.02
C GLU A 333 -30.60 14.45 -10.47
N ALA A 334 -29.82 15.51 -10.75
CA ALA A 334 -28.41 15.39 -11.13
C ALA A 334 -27.55 14.80 -9.99
N ILE A 335 -27.74 15.24 -8.75
CA ILE A 335 -26.98 14.75 -7.58
C ILE A 335 -27.32 13.28 -7.31
N VAL A 336 -28.59 12.88 -7.34
CA VAL A 336 -28.99 11.48 -7.10
C VAL A 336 -28.41 10.57 -8.19
N LEU A 337 -28.43 11.04 -9.43
CA LEU A 337 -27.91 10.30 -10.57
C LEU A 337 -26.38 10.15 -10.50
N SER A 338 -25.64 11.21 -10.14
CA SER A 338 -24.19 11.12 -9.96
C SER A 338 -23.80 10.33 -8.71
N PHE A 339 -24.54 10.47 -7.62
CA PHE A 339 -24.31 9.74 -6.37
C PHE A 339 -24.54 8.24 -6.54
N SER A 340 -25.61 7.83 -7.25
CA SER A 340 -25.84 6.42 -7.57
C SER A 340 -24.71 5.81 -8.41
N GLY A 341 -24.18 6.58 -9.37
CA GLY A 341 -22.96 6.24 -10.09
C GLY A 341 -21.73 6.13 -9.19
N GLY A 342 -21.57 7.04 -8.23
CA GLY A 342 -20.50 6.96 -7.24
C GLY A 342 -20.59 5.71 -6.36
N VAL A 343 -21.79 5.35 -5.90
CA VAL A 343 -22.01 4.10 -5.15
C VAL A 343 -21.66 2.88 -5.99
N ALA A 344 -22.09 2.83 -7.25
CA ALA A 344 -21.71 1.76 -8.17
C ALA A 344 -20.18 1.71 -8.37
N GLY A 345 -19.53 2.86 -8.56
CA GLY A 345 -18.08 2.97 -8.70
C GLY A 345 -17.32 2.49 -7.47
N VAL A 346 -17.80 2.79 -6.26
CA VAL A 346 -17.25 2.27 -5.00
C VAL A 346 -17.39 0.75 -4.95
N LEU A 347 -18.55 0.20 -5.29
CA LEU A 347 -18.78 -1.26 -5.28
C LEU A 347 -17.83 -1.97 -6.26
N PHE A 348 -17.72 -1.48 -7.49
CA PHE A 348 -16.80 -2.05 -8.47
C PHE A 348 -15.33 -1.84 -8.11
N GLY A 349 -14.98 -0.68 -7.52
CA GLY A 349 -13.63 -0.41 -7.03
C GLY A 349 -13.23 -1.32 -5.88
N ALA A 350 -14.15 -1.59 -4.95
CA ALA A 350 -13.94 -2.54 -3.86
C ALA A 350 -13.80 -3.98 -4.38
N LEU A 351 -14.61 -4.37 -5.36
CA LEU A 351 -14.48 -5.66 -6.02
C LEU A 351 -13.13 -5.80 -6.74
N ALA A 352 -12.68 -4.75 -7.43
CA ALA A 352 -11.38 -4.74 -8.08
C ALA A 352 -10.23 -4.86 -7.07
N ALA A 353 -10.30 -4.12 -5.94
CA ALA A 353 -9.32 -4.22 -4.87
C ALA A 353 -9.24 -5.64 -4.30
N PHE A 354 -10.38 -6.29 -4.06
CA PHE A 354 -10.45 -7.69 -3.61
C PHE A 354 -9.77 -8.65 -4.59
N PHE A 355 -9.97 -8.47 -5.91
CA PHE A 355 -9.28 -9.28 -6.91
C PHE A 355 -7.77 -9.00 -6.94
N VAL A 356 -7.35 -7.73 -6.82
CA VAL A 356 -5.92 -7.38 -6.76
C VAL A 356 -5.27 -8.04 -5.56
N GLU A 357 -5.87 -7.95 -4.38
CA GLU A 357 -5.35 -8.59 -3.16
C GLU A 357 -5.21 -10.11 -3.31
N ARG A 358 -6.15 -10.77 -4.00
CA ARG A 358 -6.12 -12.23 -4.17
C ARG A 358 -5.10 -12.72 -5.19
N PHE A 359 -4.86 -11.95 -6.24
CA PHE A 359 -4.04 -12.37 -7.39
C PHE A 359 -2.69 -11.65 -7.50
N SER A 360 -2.44 -10.63 -6.67
CA SER A 360 -1.22 -9.84 -6.63
C SER A 360 -0.64 -9.84 -5.22
N PRO A 361 0.69 -9.79 -5.04
CA PRO A 361 1.31 -9.60 -3.73
C PRO A 361 1.11 -8.18 -3.14
N VAL A 362 0.37 -7.29 -3.81
CA VAL A 362 0.14 -5.92 -3.34
C VAL A 362 -1.02 -5.90 -2.34
N PRO A 363 -0.81 -5.45 -1.09
CA PRO A 363 -1.87 -5.37 -0.07
C PRO A 363 -2.83 -4.21 -0.40
N ALA A 364 -3.83 -4.47 -1.23
CA ALA A 364 -4.85 -3.49 -1.59
C ALA A 364 -5.96 -3.49 -0.53
N SER A 365 -6.11 -2.39 0.22
CA SER A 365 -7.20 -2.23 1.20
C SER A 365 -8.07 -1.01 0.90
N VAL A 366 -9.39 -1.24 0.85
CA VAL A 366 -10.36 -0.16 0.68
C VAL A 366 -10.56 0.57 2.00
N GLN A 367 -10.10 1.82 2.08
CA GLN A 367 -10.24 2.62 3.29
C GLN A 367 -11.55 3.40 3.30
N LEU A 368 -12.20 3.46 4.46
CA LEU A 368 -13.51 4.11 4.60
C LEU A 368 -13.49 5.58 4.17
N TRP A 369 -12.40 6.30 4.43
CA TRP A 369 -12.28 7.71 4.02
C TRP A 369 -12.25 7.87 2.49
N SER A 370 -11.66 6.93 1.74
CA SER A 370 -11.59 7.01 0.28
C SER A 370 -12.97 6.83 -0.35
N VAL A 371 -13.81 5.98 0.26
CA VAL A 371 -15.23 5.83 -0.09
C VAL A 371 -15.97 7.14 0.13
N VAL A 372 -15.80 7.77 1.29
CA VAL A 372 -16.45 9.05 1.62
C VAL A 372 -16.02 10.14 0.62
N VAL A 373 -14.72 10.27 0.36
CA VAL A 373 -14.19 11.24 -0.62
C VAL A 373 -14.74 10.99 -2.02
N GLY A 374 -14.76 9.72 -2.48
CA GLY A 374 -15.30 9.35 -3.79
C GLY A 374 -16.79 9.69 -3.94
N LEU A 375 -17.60 9.43 -2.92
CA LEU A 375 -19.02 9.76 -2.91
C LEU A 375 -19.28 11.27 -2.87
N LEU A 376 -18.51 12.01 -2.06
CA LEU A 376 -18.59 13.48 -2.01
C LEU A 376 -18.20 14.12 -3.34
N LEU A 377 -17.15 13.61 -3.99
CA LEU A 377 -16.75 14.05 -5.33
C LEU A 377 -17.85 13.76 -6.35
N ALA A 378 -18.45 12.56 -6.34
CA ALA A 378 -19.56 12.22 -7.23
C ALA A 378 -20.76 13.17 -7.06
N ALA A 379 -21.14 13.47 -5.81
CA ALA A 379 -22.20 14.45 -5.52
C ALA A 379 -21.83 15.86 -6.01
N SER A 380 -20.58 16.28 -5.81
CA SER A 380 -20.07 17.59 -6.22
C SER A 380 -20.08 17.77 -7.75
N VAL A 381 -19.75 16.72 -8.51
CA VAL A 381 -19.84 16.73 -9.98
C VAL A 381 -21.29 16.89 -10.44
N GLY A 382 -22.22 16.12 -9.87
CA GLY A 382 -23.65 16.23 -10.19
C GLY A 382 -24.21 17.62 -9.88
N LEU A 383 -23.77 18.21 -8.77
CA LEU A 383 -24.08 19.59 -8.41
C LEU A 383 -23.54 20.57 -9.46
N PHE A 384 -22.23 20.54 -9.74
CA PHE A 384 -21.56 21.51 -10.61
C PHE A 384 -22.10 21.47 -12.05
N PHE A 385 -22.15 20.29 -12.65
CA PHE A 385 -22.61 20.12 -14.04
C PHE A 385 -24.14 20.14 -14.17
N GLY A 386 -24.88 19.95 -13.07
CA GLY A 386 -26.33 20.07 -13.02
C GLY A 386 -26.84 21.52 -12.96
N ILE A 387 -26.02 22.48 -12.50
CA ILE A 387 -26.44 23.89 -12.35
C ILE A 387 -26.85 24.51 -13.70
N TYR A 388 -26.06 24.32 -14.75
CA TYR A 388 -26.36 24.89 -16.07
C TYR A 388 -27.71 24.43 -16.64
N PRO A 389 -27.98 23.12 -16.79
CA PRO A 389 -29.27 22.65 -17.30
C PRO A 389 -30.43 23.01 -16.36
N ALA A 390 -30.23 22.96 -15.04
CA ALA A 390 -31.27 23.34 -14.07
C ALA A 390 -31.67 24.83 -14.20
N ARG A 391 -30.69 25.73 -14.39
CA ARG A 391 -30.95 27.16 -14.67
C ARG A 391 -31.67 27.34 -16.00
N ARG A 392 -31.26 26.60 -17.03
CA ARG A 392 -31.91 26.67 -18.35
C ARG A 392 -33.38 26.25 -18.30
N ALA A 393 -33.70 25.16 -17.60
CA ALA A 393 -35.08 24.73 -17.33
C ALA A 393 -35.89 25.82 -16.59
N ALA A 394 -35.27 26.43 -15.58
CA ALA A 394 -35.88 27.47 -14.77
C ALA A 394 -36.04 28.82 -15.49
N GLN A 395 -35.45 29.00 -16.68
CA GLN A 395 -35.61 30.20 -17.51
C GLN A 395 -36.64 30.06 -18.66
N LEU A 396 -37.12 28.84 -18.96
CA LEU A 396 -38.16 28.63 -19.99
C LEU A 396 -39.42 29.49 -19.74
N ALA A 397 -39.85 30.26 -20.74
CA ALA A 397 -41.08 31.04 -20.66
C ALA A 397 -42.32 30.12 -20.75
N PRO A 398 -43.36 30.31 -19.92
CA PRO A 398 -44.55 29.45 -19.94
C PRO A 398 -45.24 29.39 -21.31
N ILE A 399 -45.28 30.54 -22.00
CA ILE A 399 -45.92 30.70 -23.31
C ILE A 399 -45.15 29.93 -24.40
N GLU A 400 -43.81 30.00 -24.39
CA GLU A 400 -42.97 29.29 -25.36
C GLU A 400 -43.00 27.77 -25.12
N ALA A 401 -43.01 27.35 -23.86
CA ALA A 401 -43.05 25.93 -23.48
C ALA A 401 -44.37 25.24 -23.84
N LEU A 402 -45.48 25.98 -23.93
CA LEU A 402 -46.79 25.46 -24.36
C LEU A 402 -46.97 25.47 -25.88
N ARG A 403 -46.19 26.29 -26.62
CA ARG A 403 -46.21 26.38 -28.09
C ARG A 403 -45.28 25.37 -28.77
N TYR A 404 -44.49 24.64 -28.00
CA TYR A 404 -43.59 23.60 -28.50
C TYR A 404 -44.40 22.34 -28.85
N GLU A 405 -44.88 22.28 -30.09
CA GLU A 405 -45.40 21.06 -30.72
C GLU A 405 -44.32 20.49 -31.65
N GLY A 406 -43.83 19.29 -31.34
CA GLY A 406 -43.08 18.42 -32.26
C GLY A 406 -41.67 18.89 -32.60
#